data_AF-A0A164VSQ1-F1
#
_entry.id   AF-A0A164VSQ1-F1
#
_cell.length_a   1.000
_cell.length_b   1.000
_cell.length_c   1.000
_cell.angle_alpha   90.00
_cell.angle_beta   90.00
_cell.angle_gamma   90.00
#
_symmetry.space_group_name_H-M   'P 1'
#
loop_
_entity.id
_entity.type
_entity.pdbx_description
1 polymer ?
#
loop_
_entity_poly.entity_id
_entity_poly.type
_entity_poly.pdbx_seq_one_letter_code
_entity_poly.pdbx_strand_id
1 'polypeptide(L)'
;MGDNNVNLPPGFRFCPTDEELLVHFLQRKASLLPYHPDIIPDLDLYPYDPWDLEGKALGEGSKWYFYSRRTQNRITSNGYWNPLGGDESIYSSSTSKKVGTKKYYAFYIGASSEGVKTNWIMQEYKLSDAAASSSRSSSSKRKSSKTDHTKWVVCRVYEHDYDEDEDGGTELSCLDEVFLSLDDEFDEISLPN
;
A
#
# COMPACT_ATOMS: atom_id res chain seq x y z
N MET A 1 25.19 -2.01 -15.85
CA MET A 1 24.30 -1.38 -14.87
C MET A 1 23.51 -0.37 -15.69
N GLY A 2 22.18 -0.49 -15.72
CA GLY A 2 21.34 0.27 -16.64
C GLY A 2 20.93 1.59 -16.01
N ASP A 3 21.62 2.66 -16.39
CA ASP A 3 21.27 4.03 -16.06
C ASP A 3 19.97 4.35 -16.81
N ASN A 4 18.82 4.02 -16.20
CA ASN A 4 17.50 4.44 -16.66
C ASN A 4 17.28 5.94 -16.38
N ASN A 5 18.30 6.75 -16.67
CA ASN A 5 18.27 8.18 -16.50
C ASN A 5 17.46 8.76 -17.67
N VAL A 6 16.14 8.81 -17.50
CA VAL A 6 15.27 9.60 -18.36
C VAL A 6 15.85 11.03 -18.39
N ASN A 7 16.41 11.44 -19.53
CA ASN A 7 16.94 12.78 -19.75
C ASN A 7 15.79 13.81 -19.74
N LEU A 8 15.26 14.06 -18.54
CA LEU A 8 14.24 15.04 -18.30
C LEU A 8 14.90 16.41 -18.14
N PRO A 9 14.30 17.48 -18.66
CA PRO A 9 14.79 18.83 -18.41
C PRO A 9 14.90 19.12 -16.90
N PRO A 10 15.82 20.00 -16.48
CA PRO A 10 15.90 20.43 -15.09
C PRO A 10 14.54 20.86 -14.55
N GLY A 11 14.19 20.36 -13.35
CA GLY A 11 12.91 20.65 -12.68
C GLY A 11 11.82 19.60 -12.88
N PHE A 12 11.96 18.69 -13.85
CA PHE A 12 11.04 17.56 -14.00
C PHE A 12 11.42 16.43 -13.04
N ARG A 13 10.39 15.87 -12.39
CA ARG A 13 10.51 14.87 -11.34
C ARG A 13 9.40 13.83 -11.45
N PHE A 14 9.66 12.64 -10.94
CA PHE A 14 8.67 11.58 -10.88
C PHE A 14 7.68 11.79 -9.73
N CYS A 15 6.65 12.60 -9.95
CA CYS A 15 5.61 12.91 -8.95
C CYS A 15 4.21 12.41 -9.34
N PRO A 16 3.99 11.09 -9.52
CA PRO A 16 2.71 10.57 -9.98
C PRO A 16 1.63 10.69 -8.90
N THR A 17 0.42 10.97 -9.35
CA THR A 17 -0.82 10.81 -8.56
C THR A 17 -1.17 9.34 -8.35
N ASP A 18 -2.03 9.08 -7.38
CA ASP A 18 -2.53 7.74 -7.08
C ASP A 18 -3.29 7.12 -8.28
N GLU A 19 -4.02 7.95 -9.05
CA GLU A 19 -4.67 7.53 -10.30
C GLU A 19 -3.63 7.17 -11.38
N GLU A 20 -2.60 8.00 -11.57
CA GLU A 20 -1.57 7.77 -12.59
C GLU A 20 -0.78 6.48 -12.31
N LEU A 21 -0.42 6.21 -11.05
CA LEU A 21 0.23 4.95 -10.66
C LEU A 21 -0.59 3.73 -11.08
N LEU A 22 -1.91 3.79 -10.94
CA LEU A 22 -2.79 2.69 -11.33
C LEU A 22 -2.96 2.60 -12.86
N VAL A 23 -3.36 3.69 -13.51
CA VAL A 23 -3.78 3.69 -14.91
C VAL A 23 -2.59 3.69 -15.87
N HIS A 24 -1.58 4.53 -15.60
CA HIS A 24 -0.47 4.71 -16.52
C HIS A 24 0.73 3.79 -16.25
N PHE A 25 0.86 3.26 -15.04
CA PHE A 25 1.96 2.36 -14.69
C PHE A 25 1.47 0.92 -14.48
N LEU A 26 0.60 0.67 -13.50
CA LEU A 26 0.22 -0.69 -13.13
C LEU A 26 -0.65 -1.38 -14.19
N GLN A 27 -1.66 -0.69 -14.75
CA GLN A 27 -2.56 -1.26 -15.77
C GLN A 27 -1.82 -1.62 -17.04
N ARG A 28 -0.88 -0.77 -17.47
CA ARG A 28 -0.04 -1.04 -18.66
C ARG A 28 0.89 -2.21 -18.42
N LYS A 29 1.56 -2.28 -17.27
CA LYS A 29 2.36 -3.44 -16.87
C LYS A 29 1.53 -4.73 -16.85
N ALA A 30 0.37 -4.71 -16.22
CA ALA A 30 -0.51 -5.87 -16.13
C ALA A 30 -1.02 -6.33 -17.51
N SER A 31 -1.19 -5.41 -18.46
CA SER A 31 -1.68 -5.71 -19.80
C SER A 31 -0.57 -6.07 -20.81
N LEU A 32 0.70 -6.13 -20.38
CA LEU A 32 1.88 -6.32 -21.25
C LEU A 32 1.91 -5.36 -22.45
N LEU A 33 1.29 -4.18 -22.30
CA LEU A 33 1.31 -3.17 -23.35
C LEU A 33 2.70 -2.55 -23.39
N PRO A 34 3.30 -2.30 -24.56
CA PRO A 34 4.54 -1.55 -24.64
C PRO A 34 4.32 -0.19 -23.95
N TYR A 35 5.08 0.07 -22.90
CA TYR A 35 5.08 1.36 -22.22
C TYR A 35 6.50 1.90 -22.17
N HIS A 36 6.62 3.17 -22.54
CA HIS A 36 7.85 3.93 -22.41
C HIS A 36 7.52 5.21 -21.64
N PRO A 37 8.35 5.60 -20.65
CA PRO A 37 9.53 4.89 -20.17
C PRO A 37 9.20 3.83 -19.09
N ASP A 38 9.92 2.71 -19.09
CA ASP A 38 9.84 1.69 -18.04
C ASP A 38 10.78 2.03 -16.89
N ILE A 39 10.33 2.94 -16.03
CA ILE A 39 11.16 3.55 -14.99
C ILE A 39 11.02 2.90 -13.61
N ILE A 40 9.90 2.21 -13.34
CA ILE A 40 9.67 1.56 -12.06
C ILE A 40 10.18 0.11 -12.15
N PRO A 41 11.19 -0.29 -11.35
CA PRO A 41 11.78 -1.63 -11.42
C PRO A 41 10.90 -2.70 -10.75
N ASP A 42 11.15 -3.96 -11.13
CA ASP A 42 10.47 -5.15 -10.61
C ASP A 42 11.24 -5.78 -9.45
N LEU A 43 10.60 -5.88 -8.28
CA LEU A 43 11.16 -6.46 -7.06
C LEU A 43 10.32 -7.69 -6.66
N ASP A 44 10.76 -8.85 -7.14
CA ASP A 44 9.93 -10.07 -7.20
C ASP A 44 10.22 -11.12 -6.11
N LEU A 45 11.32 -10.99 -5.36
CA LEU A 45 11.88 -12.14 -4.64
C LEU A 45 11.60 -12.17 -3.13
N TYR A 46 11.66 -11.04 -2.42
CA TYR A 46 11.38 -10.98 -0.98
C TYR A 46 10.92 -9.57 -0.60
N PRO A 47 10.09 -9.43 0.46
CA PRO A 47 9.88 -8.12 1.07
C PRO A 47 11.24 -7.60 1.55
N TYR A 48 11.59 -6.40 1.11
CA TYR A 48 12.82 -5.72 1.49
C TYR A 48 12.59 -4.89 2.76
N ASP A 49 13.64 -4.75 3.55
CA ASP A 49 13.68 -3.68 4.53
C ASP A 49 13.61 -2.33 3.81
N PRO A 50 13.03 -1.29 4.44
CA PRO A 50 12.88 0.00 3.80
C PRO A 50 14.22 0.62 3.34
N TRP A 51 15.28 0.48 4.13
CA TRP A 51 16.63 0.97 3.81
C TRP A 51 17.33 0.17 2.71
N ASP A 52 16.88 -1.06 2.43
CA ASP A 52 17.44 -1.90 1.37
C ASP A 52 16.91 -1.54 -0.03
N LEU A 53 15.97 -0.59 -0.12
CA LEU A 53 15.36 -0.13 -1.37
C LEU A 53 16.26 0.84 -2.13
N GLU A 54 17.19 1.51 -1.44
CA GLU A 54 18.16 2.38 -2.08
C GLU A 54 19.01 1.61 -3.09
N GLY A 55 19.10 2.13 -4.32
CA GLY A 55 19.80 1.47 -5.42
C GLY A 55 19.07 0.27 -6.06
N LYS A 56 17.91 -0.16 -5.54
CA LYS A 56 17.08 -1.24 -6.13
C LYS A 56 15.75 -0.73 -6.69
N ALA A 57 15.11 0.19 -5.97
CA ALA A 57 13.86 0.82 -6.37
C ALA A 57 14.12 2.14 -7.12
N LEU A 58 13.11 2.65 -7.83
CA LEU A 58 13.15 3.99 -8.39
C LEU A 58 13.04 4.99 -7.23
N GLY A 59 14.15 5.67 -6.91
CA GLY A 59 14.20 6.73 -5.91
C GLY A 59 13.87 8.09 -6.52
N GLU A 60 12.90 8.80 -5.93
CA GLU A 60 12.60 10.20 -6.25
C GLU A 60 12.42 10.97 -4.93
N GLY A 61 13.40 11.82 -4.60
CA GLY A 61 13.45 12.46 -3.28
C GLY A 61 13.52 11.42 -2.17
N SER A 62 12.63 11.51 -1.17
CA SER A 62 12.53 10.56 -0.05
C SER A 62 11.50 9.45 -0.29
N LYS A 63 11.23 9.11 -1.56
CA LYS A 63 10.22 8.12 -1.94
C LYS A 63 10.82 7.08 -2.87
N TRP A 64 10.49 5.81 -2.64
CA TRP A 64 10.92 4.68 -3.43
C TRP A 64 9.74 3.98 -4.08
N TYR A 65 9.85 3.71 -5.38
CA TYR A 65 8.79 3.09 -6.17
C TYR A 65 9.28 1.79 -6.79
N PHE A 66 8.47 0.74 -6.68
CA PHE A 66 8.76 -0.55 -7.31
C PHE A 66 7.48 -1.33 -7.62
N TYR A 67 7.55 -2.22 -8.59
CA TYR A 67 6.53 -3.25 -8.77
C TYR A 67 6.84 -4.44 -7.89
N SER A 68 5.80 -5.08 -7.39
CA SER A 68 5.94 -6.35 -6.67
C SER A 68 4.77 -7.28 -6.95
N ARG A 69 4.98 -8.55 -6.63
CA ARG A 69 3.94 -9.57 -6.65
C ARG A 69 3.15 -9.49 -5.34
N ARG A 70 1.84 -9.70 -5.42
CA ARG A 70 0.96 -9.72 -4.25
C ARG A 70 1.37 -10.84 -3.31
N THR A 71 1.87 -10.47 -2.14
CA THR A 71 2.19 -11.38 -1.03
C THR A 71 1.29 -11.06 0.16
N GLN A 72 0.89 -12.11 0.87
CA GLN A 72 0.14 -11.97 2.13
C GLN A 72 1.07 -11.77 3.32
N ASN A 73 2.31 -12.27 3.24
CA ASN A 73 3.29 -12.17 4.31
C ASN A 73 4.45 -11.29 3.85
N ARG A 74 4.66 -10.19 4.58
CA ARG A 74 5.70 -9.19 4.30
C ARG A 74 6.70 -9.13 5.46
N ILE A 75 7.25 -10.28 5.81
CA ILE A 75 8.29 -10.43 6.84
C ILE A 75 9.64 -10.33 6.17
N THR A 76 10.45 -9.37 6.59
CA THR A 76 11.79 -9.10 6.10
C THR A 76 12.83 -9.73 7.04
N SER A 77 14.12 -9.55 6.75
CA SER A 77 15.19 -10.08 7.60
C SER A 77 15.22 -9.45 8.99
N ASN A 78 14.92 -8.14 9.08
CA ASN A 78 15.03 -7.38 10.32
C ASN A 78 13.66 -6.98 10.91
N GLY A 79 12.55 -7.29 10.25
CA GLY A 79 11.25 -6.79 10.66
C GLY A 79 10.08 -7.31 9.84
N TYR A 80 8.98 -6.57 9.85
CA TYR A 80 7.78 -6.90 9.10
C TYR A 80 6.95 -5.67 8.76
N TRP A 81 6.23 -5.75 7.64
CA TRP A 81 5.23 -4.76 7.24
C TRP A 81 3.86 -5.16 7.78
N ASN A 82 3.29 -4.36 8.67
CA ASN A 82 1.97 -4.55 9.24
C ASN A 82 0.96 -3.62 8.57
N PRO A 83 -0.23 -4.09 8.14
CA PRO A 83 -1.25 -3.23 7.56
C PRO A 83 -1.69 -2.13 8.53
N LEU A 84 -1.88 -0.92 8.00
CA LEU A 84 -2.30 0.27 8.71
C LEU A 84 -3.64 0.74 8.14
N GLY A 85 -4.65 0.86 9.01
CA GLY A 85 -5.98 1.38 8.63
C GLY A 85 -6.73 0.52 7.60
N GLY A 86 -7.74 1.13 6.99
CA GLY A 86 -8.57 0.52 5.94
C GLY A 86 -8.05 0.77 4.53
N ASP A 87 -8.56 -0.02 3.57
CA ASP A 87 -8.24 0.15 2.15
C ASP A 87 -8.96 1.38 1.56
N GLU A 88 -8.21 2.29 0.95
CA GLU A 88 -8.72 3.49 0.29
C GLU A 88 -9.08 3.18 -1.18
N SER A 89 -10.27 3.58 -1.64
CA SER A 89 -10.69 3.36 -3.03
C SER A 89 -10.26 4.51 -3.93
N ILE A 90 -9.56 4.21 -5.02
CA ILE A 90 -9.13 5.21 -6.00
C ILE A 90 -10.08 5.18 -7.20
N TYR A 91 -10.58 6.35 -7.57
CA TYR A 91 -11.49 6.56 -8.69
C TYR A 91 -10.79 7.35 -9.79
N SER A 92 -11.15 7.07 -11.05
CA SER A 92 -10.66 7.88 -12.16
C SER A 92 -11.38 9.22 -12.19
N SER A 93 -10.62 10.30 -12.28
CA SER A 93 -11.14 11.67 -12.35
C SER A 93 -11.99 11.90 -13.61
N SER A 94 -11.74 11.15 -14.69
CA SER A 94 -12.43 11.31 -15.98
C SER A 94 -13.75 10.54 -16.11
N THR A 95 -13.85 9.37 -15.47
CA THR A 95 -14.98 8.45 -15.66
C THR A 95 -15.75 8.15 -14.38
N SER A 96 -15.28 8.64 -13.23
CA SER A 96 -15.79 8.32 -11.88
C SER A 96 -15.86 6.81 -11.59
N LYS A 97 -15.12 5.99 -12.34
CA LYS A 97 -15.05 4.54 -12.14
C LYS A 97 -13.92 4.20 -11.18
N LYS A 98 -14.15 3.21 -10.31
CA LYS A 98 -13.11 2.69 -9.43
C LYS A 98 -12.00 2.04 -10.24
N VAL A 99 -10.81 2.64 -10.22
CA VAL A 99 -9.62 2.14 -10.93
C VAL A 99 -8.80 1.19 -10.05
N GLY A 100 -8.87 1.35 -8.73
CA GLY A 100 -8.10 0.49 -7.82
C GLY A 100 -8.34 0.77 -6.35
N THR A 101 -7.44 0.24 -5.54
CA THR A 101 -7.37 0.42 -4.09
C THR A 101 -5.94 0.71 -3.67
N LYS A 102 -5.80 1.49 -2.60
CA LYS A 102 -4.54 1.80 -1.94
C LYS A 102 -4.61 1.29 -0.51
N LYS A 103 -3.57 0.59 -0.09
CA LYS A 103 -3.46 0.04 1.26
C LYS A 103 -2.17 0.54 1.90
N TYR A 104 -2.25 0.92 3.17
CA TYR A 104 -1.10 1.42 3.93
C TYR A 104 -0.53 0.30 4.79
N TYR A 105 0.79 0.34 4.99
CA TYR A 105 1.52 -0.54 5.88
C TYR A 105 2.55 0.29 6.64
N ALA A 106 2.75 -0.02 7.92
CA ALA A 106 3.86 0.49 8.71
C ALA A 106 4.89 -0.62 8.92
N PHE A 107 6.16 -0.27 8.87
CA PHE A 107 7.24 -1.22 9.13
C PHE A 107 7.58 -1.28 10.61
N TYR A 108 7.78 -2.49 11.12
CA TYR A 108 8.17 -2.78 12.49
C TYR A 108 9.49 -3.52 12.49
N ILE A 109 10.45 -3.10 13.31
CA ILE A 109 11.74 -3.79 13.50
C ILE A 109 11.61 -4.82 14.61
N GLY A 110 12.13 -6.03 14.39
CA GLY A 110 12.11 -7.13 15.35
C GLY A 110 11.07 -8.21 15.04
N ALA A 111 10.97 -9.19 15.94
CA ALA A 111 10.00 -10.28 15.82
C ALA A 111 8.57 -9.78 16.13
N SER A 112 7.56 -10.40 15.51
CA SER A 112 6.17 -9.91 15.53
C SER A 112 5.54 -9.70 16.90
N SER A 113 6.06 -10.29 17.99
CA SER A 113 5.56 -10.08 19.35
C SER A 113 6.16 -8.88 20.09
N GLU A 114 7.32 -8.38 19.65
CA GLU A 114 8.11 -7.32 20.31
C GLU A 114 8.53 -6.22 19.33
N GLY A 115 7.87 -6.16 18.17
CA GLY A 115 8.27 -5.27 17.09
C GLY A 115 8.14 -3.79 17.46
N VAL A 116 9.19 -3.02 17.25
CA VAL A 116 9.16 -1.55 17.43
C VAL A 116 8.71 -0.91 16.13
N LYS A 117 7.63 -0.14 16.18
CA LYS A 117 7.11 0.61 15.02
C LYS A 117 8.15 1.64 14.56
N THR A 118 8.36 1.72 13.26
CA THR A 118 9.23 2.73 12.63
C THR A 118 8.41 3.77 11.89
N ASN A 119 9.10 4.79 11.39
CA ASN A 119 8.54 5.87 10.58
C ASN A 119 8.30 5.46 9.13
N TRP A 120 8.69 4.24 8.75
CA TRP A 120 8.57 3.77 7.37
C TRP A 120 7.15 3.35 7.04
N ILE A 121 6.60 4.00 6.01
CA ILE A 121 5.27 3.74 5.48
C ILE A 121 5.39 3.19 4.06
N MET A 122 4.63 2.14 3.78
CA MET A 122 4.43 1.61 2.44
C MET A 122 2.98 1.80 2.02
N GLN A 123 2.79 2.28 0.80
CA GLN A 123 1.51 2.34 0.12
C GLN A 123 1.53 1.32 -1.02
N GLU A 124 0.66 0.31 -0.92
CA GLU A 124 0.45 -0.69 -1.94
C GLU A 124 -0.77 -0.32 -2.79
N TYR A 125 -0.57 -0.22 -4.09
CA TYR A 125 -1.59 0.09 -5.08
C TYR A 125 -1.97 -1.14 -5.88
N LYS A 126 -3.27 -1.39 -5.97
CA LYS A 126 -3.82 -2.55 -6.66
C LYS A 126 -4.93 -2.13 -7.62
N LEU A 127 -4.93 -2.69 -8.83
CA LEU A 127 -6.01 -2.52 -9.80
C LEU A 127 -7.33 -3.14 -9.30
N SER A 128 -8.44 -2.50 -9.68
CA SER A 128 -9.77 -3.08 -9.54
C SER A 128 -9.98 -4.20 -10.58
N ASP A 129 -10.80 -5.20 -10.25
CA ASP A 129 -11.08 -6.31 -11.16
C ASP A 129 -11.71 -5.83 -12.49
N ALA A 130 -12.49 -4.76 -12.47
CA ALA A 130 -13.07 -4.15 -13.66
C ALA A 130 -11.99 -3.52 -14.56
N ALA A 131 -11.04 -2.78 -13.99
CA ALA A 131 -9.95 -2.12 -14.70
C ALA A 131 -8.91 -3.11 -15.25
N ALA A 132 -8.66 -4.20 -14.54
CA ALA A 132 -7.83 -5.31 -15.04
C ALA A 132 -8.47 -6.03 -16.24
N SER A 133 -9.77 -5.83 -16.46
CA SER A 133 -10.58 -6.57 -17.43
C SER A 133 -11.08 -5.74 -18.60
N SER A 134 -10.81 -4.43 -18.63
CA SER A 134 -11.19 -3.53 -19.73
C SER A 134 -10.22 -3.54 -20.91
N SER A 135 -9.01 -4.09 -20.73
CA SER A 135 -8.00 -4.23 -21.78
C SER A 135 -8.07 -5.55 -22.58
N ARG A 136 -8.92 -6.50 -22.16
CA ARG A 136 -9.18 -7.74 -22.93
C ARG A 136 -10.16 -7.44 -24.06
N SER A 137 -9.65 -7.29 -25.28
CA SER A 137 -10.48 -7.34 -26.48
C SER A 137 -11.30 -8.63 -26.48
N SER A 138 -12.57 -8.51 -26.82
CA SER A 138 -13.55 -9.59 -26.86
C SER A 138 -13.15 -10.66 -27.87
N SER A 139 -12.31 -11.62 -27.48
CA SER A 139 -12.14 -12.84 -28.24
C SER A 139 -11.89 -14.03 -27.33
N SER A 140 -12.68 -15.08 -27.56
CA SER A 140 -12.49 -16.44 -27.10
C SER A 140 -12.68 -16.71 -25.59
N LYS A 141 -13.87 -17.24 -25.27
CA LYS A 141 -14.11 -18.19 -24.16
C LYS A 141 -13.18 -19.39 -24.32
N ARG A 142 -11.92 -19.25 -23.92
CA ARG A 142 -11.02 -20.37 -23.64
C ARG A 142 -10.54 -20.23 -22.22
N LYS A 143 -10.88 -21.25 -21.42
CA LYS A 143 -10.53 -21.43 -20.01
C LYS A 143 -9.03 -21.74 -19.86
N SER A 144 -8.18 -20.94 -20.50
CA SER A 144 -6.73 -21.03 -20.49
C SER A 144 -6.26 -20.02 -19.45
N SER A 145 -5.76 -20.55 -18.33
CA SER A 145 -5.11 -19.89 -17.20
C SER A 145 -5.63 -18.49 -16.81
N LYS A 146 -6.26 -18.39 -15.62
CA LYS A 146 -6.44 -17.13 -14.87
C LYS A 146 -5.05 -16.60 -14.38
N THR A 147 -4.09 -16.47 -15.29
CA THR A 147 -2.67 -16.30 -15.01
C THR A 147 -2.39 -14.86 -14.61
N ASP A 148 -2.07 -14.69 -13.32
CA ASP A 148 -0.98 -13.88 -12.79
C ASP A 148 -0.92 -12.36 -12.98
N HIS A 149 -1.65 -11.75 -13.91
CA HIS A 149 -1.53 -10.32 -14.16
C HIS A 149 -2.28 -9.45 -13.13
N THR A 150 -3.30 -10.00 -12.46
CA THR A 150 -3.96 -9.39 -11.29
C THR A 150 -3.13 -9.48 -9.99
N LYS A 151 -1.91 -10.06 -10.08
CA LYS A 151 -0.99 -10.20 -8.96
C LYS A 151 0.07 -9.10 -8.92
N TRP A 152 0.14 -8.20 -9.89
CA TRP A 152 1.04 -7.05 -9.80
C TRP A 152 0.45 -5.97 -8.91
N VAL A 153 1.30 -5.37 -8.10
CA VAL A 153 1.05 -4.14 -7.34
C VAL A 153 2.18 -3.16 -7.59
N VAL A 154 1.89 -1.87 -7.45
CA VAL A 154 2.92 -0.84 -7.29
C VAL A 154 3.05 -0.54 -5.81
N CYS A 155 4.26 -0.46 -5.31
CA CYS A 155 4.57 -0.04 -3.95
C CYS A 155 5.25 1.33 -4.00
N ARG A 156 4.82 2.23 -3.11
CA ARG A 156 5.48 3.50 -2.79
C ARG A 156 5.90 3.45 -1.33
N VAL A 157 7.20 3.53 -1.05
CA VAL A 157 7.75 3.51 0.31
C VAL A 157 8.38 4.86 0.62
N TYR A 158 8.21 5.36 1.84
CA TYR A 158 8.78 6.61 2.31
C TYR A 158 8.84 6.64 3.84
N GLU A 159 9.65 7.55 4.37
CA GLU A 159 9.67 7.84 5.80
C GLU A 159 8.65 8.95 6.10
N HIS A 160 7.83 8.73 7.13
CA HIS A 160 6.85 9.69 7.60
C HIS A 160 7.43 10.39 8.83
N ASP A 161 7.63 11.70 8.72
CA ASP A 161 7.96 12.53 9.88
C ASP A 161 6.75 12.54 10.82
N TYR A 162 6.88 11.91 11.99
CA TYR A 162 5.94 12.15 13.09
C TYR A 162 6.25 13.53 13.64
N ASP A 163 5.47 14.54 13.22
CA ASP A 163 5.31 15.71 14.08
C ASP A 163 4.59 15.20 15.34
N GLU A 164 5.23 15.31 16.51
CA GLU A 164 4.70 14.90 17.82
C GLU A 164 3.50 15.77 18.24
N ASP A 165 2.37 15.70 17.52
CA ASP A 165 1.09 16.28 17.93
C ASP A 165 0.15 15.23 18.57
N GLU A 166 0.71 14.27 19.30
CA GLU A 166 -0.07 13.36 20.16
C GLU A 166 0.51 13.34 21.59
N ASP A 167 0.60 14.52 22.20
CA ASP A 167 0.27 14.66 23.63
C ASP A 167 -1.25 14.46 23.75
N GLY A 168 -1.66 13.20 23.82
CA GLY A 168 -3.06 12.78 23.87
C GLY A 168 -3.17 11.49 24.65
N GLY A 169 -3.00 11.59 25.97
CA GLY A 169 -3.34 10.50 26.88
C GLY A 169 -4.74 9.98 26.55
N THR A 170 -4.83 8.67 26.30
CA THR A 170 -6.03 7.82 26.29
C THR A 170 -7.37 8.56 26.42
N GLU A 171 -7.80 9.28 25.39
CA GLU A 171 -9.19 9.76 25.34
C GLU A 171 -10.00 8.62 24.73
N LEU A 172 -10.57 7.80 25.60
CA LEU A 172 -11.60 6.85 25.24
C LEU A 172 -12.69 7.61 24.49
N SER A 173 -13.15 7.05 23.37
CA SER A 173 -14.28 7.64 22.66
C SER A 173 -15.44 7.80 23.65
N CYS A 174 -16.23 8.87 23.53
CA CYS A 174 -17.37 9.11 24.42
C CYS A 174 -18.42 7.97 24.43
N LEU A 175 -18.27 6.96 23.57
CA LEU A 175 -19.05 5.72 23.57
C LEU A 175 -18.45 4.62 24.47
N ASP A 176 -17.15 4.65 24.77
CA ASP A 176 -16.48 3.74 25.71
C ASP A 176 -16.73 4.16 27.17
N GLU A 177 -16.79 5.46 27.46
CA GLU A 177 -17.09 6.00 28.80
C GLU A 177 -18.51 5.63 29.28
N VAL A 178 -19.50 5.61 28.39
CA VAL A 178 -20.88 5.19 28.72
C VAL A 178 -21.02 3.68 28.87
N PHE A 179 -20.10 2.90 28.30
CA PHE A 179 -20.12 1.45 28.41
C PHE A 179 -19.54 1.01 29.76
N LEU A 180 -18.43 1.59 30.19
CA LEU A 180 -17.79 1.27 31.47
C LEU A 180 -18.56 1.81 32.70
N SER A 181 -19.32 2.90 32.55
CA SER A 181 -20.16 3.42 33.63
C SER A 181 -21.45 2.64 33.84
N LEU A 182 -21.88 1.80 32.89
CA LEU A 182 -23.09 1.00 33.01
C LEU A 182 -22.85 -0.36 33.69
N ASP A 183 -21.61 -0.86 33.67
CA ASP A 183 -21.26 -2.16 34.25
C ASP A 183 -21.11 -2.11 35.79
N ASP A 184 -21.00 -0.92 36.39
CA ASP A 184 -20.80 -0.76 37.85
C ASP A 184 -22.12 -0.60 38.66
N GLU A 185 -23.29 -0.52 38.01
CA GLU A 185 -24.58 -0.29 38.71
C GLU A 185 -25.43 -1.57 38.92
N PHE A 186 -24.96 -2.76 38.51
CA PHE A 186 -25.77 -3.99 38.60
C PHE A 186 -25.46 -4.94 39.77
N ASP A 187 -24.51 -4.62 40.66
CA ASP A 187 -24.08 -5.55 41.72
C ASP A 187 -24.60 -5.23 43.14
N GLU A 188 -25.58 -4.33 43.33
CA GLU A 188 -26.19 -4.11 44.66
C GLU A 188 -27.72 -4.29 44.69
N ILE A 189 -28.18 -5.51 44.45
CA ILE A 189 -29.49 -5.98 44.94
C ILE A 189 -29.32 -7.22 45.83
N SER A 190 -28.92 -6.98 47.08
CA SER A 190 -29.07 -7.98 48.14
C SER A 190 -30.53 -8.06 48.60
N LEU A 191 -31.16 -9.22 48.41
CA LEU A 191 -32.49 -9.55 48.95
C LEU A 191 -32.43 -9.72 50.48
N PRO A 192 -33.34 -9.12 51.26
CA PRO A 192 -33.50 -9.49 52.67
C PRO A 192 -34.34 -10.78 52.81
N ASN A 193 -33.99 -11.55 53.84
CA ASN A 193 -34.58 -12.83 54.25
C ASN A 193 -35.85 -12.65 55.08
#